data_AF-A0A8J7LCF1-F1
#
_entry.id   AF-A0A8J7LCF1-F1
#
_cell.length_a   1.000
_cell.length_b   1.000
_cell.length_c   1.000
_cell.angle_alpha   90.00
_cell.angle_beta   90.00
_cell.angle_gamma   90.00
#
_symmetry.space_group_name_H-M   'P 1'
#
loop_
_entity.id
_entity.type
_entity.pdbx_description
1 polymer ?
#
loop_
_entity_poly.entity_id
_entity_poly.type
_entity_poly.pdbx_seq_one_letter_code
_entity_poly.pdbx_strand_id
1 'polypeptide(L)' 'MNPNYEQMSFTELRAYVIENREDIEALRFLMSKRDPNSPKYPTPLTEADMQAQMEIIRRKLNGEL' A
#
# COMPACT_ATOMS: atom_id res chain seq x y z
N MET A 1 16.72 -19.27 5.27
CA MET A 1 15.53 -19.77 4.54
C MET A 1 14.54 -18.64 4.49
N ASN A 2 14.00 -18.32 3.31
CA ASN A 2 12.94 -17.33 3.23
C ASN A 2 11.64 -17.95 3.79
N PRO A 3 10.83 -17.18 4.53
CA PRO A 3 9.52 -17.64 4.97
C PRO A 3 8.64 -18.01 3.78
N ASN A 4 7.66 -18.90 4.01
CA ASN A 4 6.63 -19.15 3.00
C ASN A 4 5.59 -18.02 3.03
N TYR A 5 5.78 -17.00 2.20
CA TYR A 5 4.88 -15.85 2.14
C TYR A 5 3.44 -16.21 1.70
N GLU A 6 3.25 -17.28 0.93
CA GLU A 6 1.93 -17.71 0.45
C GLU A 6 0.99 -18.10 1.59
N GLN A 7 1.55 -18.65 2.66
CA GLN A 7 0.79 -19.10 3.84
C GLN A 7 0.48 -17.96 4.82
N MET A 8 1.11 -16.79 4.66
CA MET A 8 0.84 -15.63 5.51
C MET A 8 -0.45 -14.92 5.08
N SER A 9 -1.26 -14.54 6.06
CA SER A 9 -2.30 -13.54 5.86
C SER A 9 -1.67 -12.20 5.45
N PHE A 10 -2.47 -11.31 4.87
CA PHE A 10 -2.00 -9.98 4.48
C PHE A 10 -1.41 -9.20 5.66
N THR A 11 -2.03 -9.30 6.85
CA THR A 11 -1.58 -8.63 8.07
C THR A 11 -0.23 -9.17 8.56
N GLU A 12 -0.06 -10.50 8.56
CA GLU A 12 1.21 -11.13 8.96
C GLU A 12 2.34 -10.79 8.00
N LEU A 13 2.08 -10.88 6.69
CA LEU A 13 3.06 -10.51 5.67
C LEU A 13 3.45 -9.03 5.78
N ARG A 14 2.48 -8.14 6.04
CA ARG A 14 2.75 -6.71 6.25
C ARG A 14 3.62 -6.47 7.48
N ALA A 15 3.35 -7.13 8.60
CA ALA A 15 4.18 -7.04 9.80
C ALA A 15 5.62 -7.53 9.53
N TYR A 16 5.74 -8.67 8.85
CA TYR A 16 7.03 -9.23 8.46
C TYR A 16 7.86 -8.26 7.59
N VAL A 17 7.26 -7.65 6.56
CA VAL A 17 7.94 -6.67 5.69
C VAL A 17 8.41 -5.43 6.47
N ILE A 18 7.67 -5.00 7.49
CA ILE A 18 8.06 -3.85 8.32
C ILE A 18 9.30 -4.16 9.17
N GLU A 19 9.38 -5.38 9.70
CA GLU A 19 10.52 -5.87 10.50
C GLU A 19 11.72 -6.22 9.63
N ASN A 20 11.51 -6.66 8.38
CA ASN A 20 12.53 -7.15 7.47
C ASN A 20 12.63 -6.26 6.22
N ARG A 21 12.94 -4.98 6.41
CA ARG A 21 12.91 -3.96 5.34
C ARG A 21 13.85 -4.23 4.17
N GLU A 22 14.89 -5.04 4.37
CA GLU A 22 15.85 -5.42 3.32
C GLU A 22 15.41 -6.64 2.50
N ASP A 23 14.38 -7.38 2.95
CA ASP A 23 13.80 -8.48 2.19
C ASP A 23 12.88 -7.92 1.08
N ILE A 24 13.50 -7.56 -0.04
CA ILE A 24 12.81 -7.02 -1.22
C ILE A 24 11.81 -8.03 -1.79
N GLU A 25 12.02 -9.34 -1.63
CA GLU A 25 11.10 -10.36 -2.13
C GLU A 25 9.82 -10.41 -1.30
N ALA A 26 9.92 -10.27 0.02
CA ALA A 26 8.74 -10.09 0.87
C ALA A 26 7.95 -8.83 0.49
N LEU A 27 8.62 -7.71 0.19
CA LEU A 27 7.96 -6.48 -0.28
C LEU A 27 7.28 -6.68 -1.63
N ARG A 28 7.93 -7.34 -2.59
CA ARG A 28 7.33 -7.67 -3.90
C ARG A 28 6.09 -8.54 -3.74
N PHE A 29 6.16 -9.54 -2.87
CA PHE A 29 5.05 -10.45 -2.62
C PHE A 29 3.87 -9.74 -1.93
N LEU A 30 4.14 -8.82 -0.99
CA LEU A 30 3.08 -7.97 -0.42
C LEU A 30 2.39 -7.11 -1.48
N MET A 31 3.16 -6.54 -2.41
CA MET A 31 2.65 -5.71 -3.49
C MET A 31 1.82 -6.49 -4.52
N SER A 32 2.12 -7.78 -4.75
CA SER A 32 1.35 -8.63 -5.67
C SER A 32 -0.04 -8.99 -5.14
N LYS A 33 -0.25 -8.97 -3.82
CA LYS A 33 -1.55 -9.21 -3.18
C LYS A 33 -2.51 -8.01 -3.20
N ARG A 34 -2.13 -6.87 -3.80
CA ARG A 34 -2.98 -5.69 -3.89
C ARG A 34 -4.22 -5.98 -4.73
N ASP A 35 -5.38 -5.50 -4.30
CA ASP A 35 -6.63 -5.63 -5.06
C ASP A 35 -6.51 -4.89 -6.41
N PRO A 36 -6.65 -5.60 -7.55
CA PRO A 36 -6.57 -4.99 -8.87
C PRO A 36 -7.66 -3.95 -9.14
N ASN A 37 -8.77 -3.98 -8.39
CA ASN A 37 -9.89 -3.04 -8.51
C ASN A 37 -9.76 -1.82 -7.60
N SER A 38 -8.66 -1.70 -6.84
CA SER A 38 -8.42 -0.55 -5.97
C SER A 38 -8.46 0.78 -6.76
N PRO A 39 -9.06 1.85 -6.20
CA PRO A 39 -9.07 3.17 -6.82
C PRO A 39 -7.64 3.63 -7.17
N LYS A 40 -7.47 4.12 -8.40
CA LYS A 40 -6.20 4.67 -8.88
C LYS A 40 -6.22 6.18 -8.72
N TYR A 41 -5.18 6.73 -8.12
CA TYR A 41 -5.00 8.17 -7.97
C TYR A 41 -3.85 8.60 -8.88
N PRO A 42 -4.09 9.51 -9.84
CA PRO A 42 -3.02 10.00 -10.71
C PRO A 42 -2.01 10.81 -9.90
N THR A 43 -0.73 10.73 -10.27
CA THR A 43 0.32 11.57 -9.68
C THR A 43 -0.01 13.04 -9.91
N PRO A 44 0.07 13.91 -8.89
CA PRO A 44 -0.24 15.32 -9.06
C PRO A 44 0.89 15.99 -9.86
N LEU A 45 0.54 16.76 -10.89
CA LEU A 45 1.50 17.48 -11.74
C LEU A 45 1.48 18.98 -11.49
N THR A 46 0.39 19.48 -10.90
CA THR A 46 0.18 20.88 -10.54
C THR A 46 -0.12 21.04 -9.06
N GLU A 47 -0.04 22.27 -8.55
CA GLU A 47 -0.41 22.59 -7.18
C GLU A 47 -1.90 22.33 -6.92
N ALA A 48 -2.76 22.58 -7.90
CA ALA A 48 -4.18 22.26 -7.82
C ALA A 48 -4.43 20.74 -7.68
N ASP A 49 -3.68 19.92 -8.44
CA ASP A 49 -3.76 18.46 -8.30
C ASP A 49 -3.30 18.00 -6.92
N MET A 50 -2.25 18.63 -6.38
CA MET A 50 -1.75 18.33 -5.05
C MET A 50 -2.79 18.67 -3.98
N GLN A 51 -3.47 19.81 -4.08
CA GLN A 51 -4.57 20.17 -3.18
C GLN A 51 -5.74 19.17 -3.27
N ALA A 52 -6.12 18.76 -4.48
CA ALA A 52 -7.16 17.75 -4.69
C ALA A 52 -6.77 16.39 -4.07
N GLN A 53 -5.51 15.97 -4.20
CA GLN A 53 -5.02 14.76 -3.53
C GLN A 53 -5.04 14.87 -2.01
N MET A 54 -4.64 16.01 -1.44
CA MET A 54 -4.66 16.21 0.00
C MET A 54 -6.08 16.12 0.57
N GLU A 55 -7.08 16.64 -0.15
CA GLU A 55 -8.49 16.50 0.25
C GLU A 55 -8.94 15.03 0.21
N ILE A 56 -8.55 14.27 -0.82
CA ILE A 56 -8.84 12.83 -0.88
C ILE A 56 -8.25 12.10 0.34
N ILE A 57 -7.00 12.41 0.69
CA ILE A 57 -6.33 11.83 1.86
C ILE A 57 -7.07 12.20 3.15
N ARG A 58 -7.42 13.47 3.33
CA ARG A 58 -8.19 13.97 4.48
C ARG A 58 -9.50 13.20 4.66
N ARG A 59 -10.27 13.08 3.58
CA ARG A 59 -11.55 12.37 3.57
C ARG A 59 -11.38 10.89 3.94
N LYS A 60 -10.35 10.21 3.42
CA LYS A 60 -10.05 8.82 3.79
C LYS A 60 -9.69 8.64 5.26
N LEU A 61 -8.88 9.54 5.81
CA LEU A 61 -8.50 9.49 7.23
C LEU A 61 -9.71 9.68 8.15
N ASN A 62 -10.69 10.46 7.70
CA ASN A 62 -11.94 10.71 8.42
C ASN A 62 -13.03 9.64 8.17
N GLY A 63 -12.82 8.69 7.25
CA GLY A 63 -13.85 7.71 6.87
C GLY A 63 -14.98 8.28 6.02
N GLU A 64 -14.74 9.38 5.31
CA GLU A 64 -15.70 10.06 4.41
C GLU A 64 -15.64 9.52 2.95
N LEU A 65 -14.85 8.46 2.73
CA LEU A 65 -14.58 7.78 1.44
C LEU A 65 -14.33 6.29 1.64
#